data_AF-A0A3N4J6F2-F1
#
_entry.id   AF-A0A3N4J6F2-F1
#
_cell.length_a   1.000
_cell.length_b   1.000
_cell.length_c   1.000
_cell.angle_alpha   90.00
_cell.angle_beta   90.00
_cell.angle_gamma   90.00
#
_symmetry.space_group_name_H-M   'P 1'
#
loop_
_entity.id
_entity.type
_entity.pdbx_description
1 polymer ?
#
loop_
_entity_poly.entity_id
_entity_poly.type
_entity_poly.pdbx_seq_one_letter_code
_entity_poly.pdbx_strand_id
1 'polypeptide(L)'
;KPKYHMLCHASYWMQQYGPQVNYHVEEEEAMNSCLRLQLEHSNRQGPSRDLAHRFAVSEGLKFILQGGRWVNPKSKELCQA
;
A
#
# COMPACT_ATOMS: atom_id res chain seq x y z
N LYS A 1 22.59 14.76 2.58
CA LYS A 1 23.86 14.54 1.82
C LYS A 1 23.70 13.29 0.98
N PRO A 2 23.82 13.36 -0.36
CA PRO A 2 23.74 12.18 -1.21
C PRO A 2 24.81 11.13 -0.80
N LYS A 3 24.42 9.86 -0.73
CA LYS A 3 25.27 8.74 -0.28
C LYS A 3 26.05 8.14 -1.46
N TYR A 4 26.94 8.92 -2.08
CA TYR A 4 27.67 8.49 -3.28
C TYR A 4 28.49 7.21 -3.10
N HIS A 5 28.97 6.92 -1.87
CA HIS A 5 29.71 5.68 -1.60
C HIS A 5 28.89 4.41 -1.87
N MET A 6 27.55 4.49 -1.89
CA MET A 6 26.69 3.35 -2.22
C MET A 6 26.85 2.91 -3.68
N LEU A 7 27.22 3.82 -4.59
CA LEU A 7 27.44 3.49 -6.00
C LEU A 7 28.62 2.51 -6.18
N CYS A 8 29.63 2.58 -5.32
CA CYS A 8 30.76 1.65 -5.32
C CYS A 8 30.34 0.20 -5.04
N HIS A 9 29.20 0.00 -4.36
CA HIS A 9 28.65 -1.31 -4.03
C HIS A 9 27.55 -1.76 -5.00
N ALA A 10 27.15 -0.91 -5.96
CA ALA A 10 26.05 -1.20 -6.87
C ALA A 10 26.28 -2.48 -7.69
N SER A 11 27.48 -2.68 -8.23
CA SER A 11 27.83 -3.89 -8.99
C SER A 11 27.72 -5.17 -8.14
N TYR A 12 28.24 -5.12 -6.91
CA TYR A 12 28.14 -6.22 -5.95
C TYR A 12 26.66 -6.53 -5.66
N TRP A 13 25.83 -5.53 -5.41
CA TRP A 13 24.41 -5.72 -5.16
C TRP A 13 23.65 -6.25 -6.37
N MET A 14 23.96 -5.77 -7.58
CA MET A 14 23.33 -6.27 -8.81
C MET A 14 23.65 -7.75 -9.05
N GLN A 15 24.85 -8.20 -8.71
CA GLN A 15 25.25 -9.60 -8.82
C GLN A 15 24.56 -10.48 -7.77
N GLN A 16 24.36 -9.98 -6.56
CA GLN A 16 23.76 -10.76 -5.46
C GLN A 16 22.23 -10.76 -5.48
N TYR A 17 21.60 -9.64 -5.81
CA TYR A 17 20.16 -9.42 -5.67
C TYR A 17 19.42 -9.18 -6.99
N GLY A 18 20.16 -9.16 -8.11
CA GLY A 18 19.61 -8.82 -9.41
C GLY A 18 19.55 -7.31 -9.64
N PRO A 19 19.01 -6.87 -10.80
CA PRO A 19 18.88 -5.47 -11.13
C PRO A 19 18.23 -4.68 -9.98
N GLN A 20 18.82 -3.53 -9.63
CA GLN A 20 18.22 -2.59 -8.66
C GLN A 20 17.03 -1.85 -9.28
N VAL A 21 16.10 -2.63 -9.82
CA VAL A 21 14.84 -2.16 -10.38
C VAL A 21 13.88 -2.15 -9.21
N ASN A 22 13.59 -0.95 -8.72
CA ASN A 22 12.53 -0.70 -7.74
C ASN A 22 12.82 -1.23 -6.33
N TYR A 23 13.75 -0.59 -5.62
CA TYR A 23 13.50 -0.44 -4.19
C TYR A 23 12.23 0.42 -4.10
N HIS A 24 11.09 -0.19 -3.80
CA HIS A 24 9.72 0.37 -3.77
C HIS A 24 9.52 1.59 -2.84
N VAL A 25 10.61 2.19 -2.39
CA VAL A 25 10.64 3.36 -1.52
C VAL A 25 9.89 4.52 -2.14
N GLU A 26 9.89 4.71 -3.46
CA GLU A 26 9.16 5.82 -4.09
C GLU A 26 7.63 5.67 -3.92
N GLU A 27 7.09 4.48 -4.13
CA GLU A 27 5.65 4.21 -3.94
C GLU A 27 5.28 4.27 -2.45
N GLU A 28 6.13 3.71 -1.59
CA GLU A 28 5.96 3.77 -0.14
C GLU A 28 6.07 5.22 0.40
N GLU A 29 6.97 6.03 -0.15
CA GLU A 29 7.11 7.45 0.19
C GLU A 29 5.93 8.28 -0.32
N ALA A 30 5.44 7.99 -1.53
CA ALA A 30 4.24 8.62 -2.07
C ALA A 30 3.03 8.32 -1.16
N MET A 31 2.93 7.10 -0.63
CA MET A 31 1.88 6.72 0.31
C MET A 31 1.89 7.58 1.58
N ASN A 32 3.06 8.04 2.06
CA ASN A 32 3.14 8.92 3.24
C ASN A 32 2.33 10.22 3.08
N SER A 33 2.20 10.75 1.86
CA SER A 33 1.37 11.94 1.59
C SER A 33 -0.13 11.63 1.76
N CYS A 34 -0.58 10.49 1.24
CA CYS A 34 -1.95 10.00 1.37
C CYS A 34 -2.31 9.75 2.84
N LEU A 35 -1.41 9.11 3.59
CA LEU A 35 -1.56 8.86 5.03
C LEU A 35 -1.77 10.17 5.81
N ARG A 36 -0.95 11.19 5.55
CA ARG A 36 -1.04 12.49 6.22
C ARG A 36 -2.39 13.17 5.98
N LEU A 37 -2.87 13.17 4.73
CA LEU A 37 -4.18 13.73 4.38
C LEU A 37 -5.32 13.06 5.18
N GLN A 38 -5.26 11.73 5.32
CA GLN A 38 -6.27 11.00 6.09
C GLN A 38 -6.20 11.35 7.59
N LEU A 39 -5.00 11.51 8.14
CA LEU A 39 -4.79 11.81 9.56
C LEU A 39 -5.09 13.27 9.92
N GLU A 40 -4.90 14.21 9.00
CA GLU A 40 -5.22 15.62 9.21
C GLU A 40 -6.70 15.83 9.54
N HIS A 41 -7.58 15.11 8.83
CA HIS A 41 -9.02 15.12 9.00
C HIS A 41 -9.57 14.01 9.91
N SER A 42 -8.75 13.42 10.78
CA SER A 42 -9.21 12.49 11.84
C SER A 42 -9.31 13.22 13.18
N ASN A 43 -10.14 12.71 14.10
CA ASN A 43 -10.18 13.17 15.50
C ASN A 43 -8.94 12.71 16.32
N ARG A 44 -8.06 11.90 15.70
CA ARG A 44 -6.76 11.43 16.21
C ARG A 44 -6.81 10.63 17.52
N GLN A 45 -7.98 10.14 17.92
CA GLN A 45 -8.11 9.30 19.12
C GLN A 45 -7.63 7.86 18.87
N GLY A 46 -7.72 7.39 17.62
CA GLY A 46 -7.26 6.07 17.18
C GLY A 46 -6.77 6.09 15.73
N PRO A 47 -5.70 6.85 15.41
CA PRO A 47 -5.32 7.17 14.03
C PRO A 47 -5.05 5.93 13.17
N SER A 48 -4.45 4.88 13.73
CA SER A 48 -4.22 3.61 13.03
C SER A 48 -5.52 2.88 12.69
N ARG A 49 -6.46 2.81 13.64
CA ARG A 49 -7.77 2.18 13.46
C ARG A 49 -8.63 2.95 12.45
N ASP A 50 -8.63 4.27 12.55
CA ASP A 50 -9.35 5.16 11.63
C ASP A 50 -8.83 4.98 10.21
N LEU A 51 -7.51 4.99 10.05
CA LEU A 51 -6.85 4.81 8.78
C LEU A 51 -7.14 3.42 8.18
N ALA A 52 -7.03 2.36 8.98
CA ALA A 52 -7.36 1.00 8.55
C ALA A 52 -8.81 0.89 8.08
N HIS A 53 -9.75 1.51 8.79
CA HIS A 53 -11.16 1.56 8.38
C HIS A 53 -11.35 2.30 7.05
N ARG A 54 -10.71 3.46 6.87
CA ARG A 54 -10.81 4.24 5.63
C ARG A 54 -10.22 3.49 4.43
N PHE A 55 -9.09 2.81 4.61
CA PHE A 55 -8.51 1.96 3.56
C PHE A 55 -9.40 0.75 3.24
N ALA A 56 -9.94 0.07 4.25
CA ALA A 56 -10.84 -1.05 4.04
C ALA A 56 -12.08 -0.65 3.23
N VAL A 57 -12.66 0.52 3.49
CA VAL A 57 -13.78 1.05 2.71
C VAL A 57 -13.36 1.39 1.28
N SER A 58 -12.23 2.09 1.10
CA SER A 58 -11.71 2.45 -0.22
C SER A 58 -11.42 1.22 -1.09
N GLU A 59 -10.75 0.22 -0.54
CA GLU A 59 -10.48 -1.04 -1.24
C GLU A 59 -11.76 -1.84 -1.50
N GLY A 60 -12.71 -1.84 -0.56
CA GLY A 60 -14.03 -2.45 -0.78
C GLY A 60 -14.78 -1.81 -1.96
N LEU A 61 -14.75 -0.47 -2.07
CA LEU A 61 -15.35 0.25 -3.19
C LEU A 61 -14.66 -0.08 -4.52
N LYS A 62 -13.32 -0.10 -4.54
CA LYS A 62 -12.56 -0.50 -5.73
C LYS A 62 -12.91 -1.92 -6.16
N PHE A 63 -12.95 -2.85 -5.21
CA PHE A 63 -13.31 -4.23 -5.45
C PHE A 63 -14.70 -4.36 -6.08
N ILE A 64 -15.68 -3.61 -5.58
CA ILE A 64 -17.03 -3.56 -6.15
C ILE A 64 -16.99 -3.01 -7.59
N LEU A 65 -16.35 -1.85 -7.80
CA LEU A 65 -16.26 -1.20 -9.11
C LEU A 65 -15.55 -2.06 -10.17
N GLN A 66 -14.64 -2.95 -9.75
CA GLN A 66 -13.93 -3.89 -10.63
C GLN A 66 -14.72 -5.19 -10.89
N GLY A 67 -15.95 -5.32 -10.40
CA GLY A 67 -16.77 -6.53 -10.57
C GLY A 67 -16.33 -7.68 -9.66
N GLY A 68 -15.80 -7.34 -8.48
CA GLY A 68 -15.31 -8.30 -7.50
C GLY A 68 -16.34 -9.36 -7.12
N ARG A 69 -15.86 -10.56 -6.78
CA ARG A 69 -16.67 -11.70 -6.40
C ARG A 69 -16.26 -12.22 -5.03
N TRP A 70 -17.22 -12.54 -4.18
CA TRP A 70 -16.96 -13.06 -2.84
C TRP A 70 -17.92 -14.19 -2.50
N VAL A 71 -17.52 -15.08 -1.61
CA VAL A 71 -18.39 -16.16 -1.14
C VAL A 71 -19.20 -15.66 0.04
N ASN A 72 -20.53 -15.81 -0.03
CA ASN A 72 -21.38 -15.52 1.10
C ASN A 72 -21.06 -16.47 2.25
N PRO A 73 -20.66 -15.98 3.44
CA PRO A 73 -20.24 -16.85 4.53
C PRO A 73 -21.37 -17.76 5.04
N LYS A 74 -22.64 -17.35 4.87
CA LYS A 74 -23.83 -18.08 5.29
C LYS A 74 -24.35 -19.04 4.22
N SER A 75 -24.64 -18.56 3.01
CA SER A 75 -25.21 -19.42 1.94
C SER A 75 -24.15 -20.25 1.20
N LYS A 76 -22.85 -19.92 1.35
CA LYS A 76 -21.72 -20.52 0.60
C LYS A 76 -21.78 -20.32 -0.91
N GLU A 77 -22.66 -19.46 -1.39
CA GLU A 77 -22.78 -19.12 -2.80
C GLU A 77 -21.77 -18.04 -3.19
N LEU A 78 -21.37 -18.05 -4.45
CA LEU A 78 -20.55 -17.00 -5.04
C LEU A 78 -21.43 -15.80 -5.39
N CYS A 79 -21.18 -14.68 -4.72
CA CYS A 79 -21.78 -13.39 -5.02
C CYS A 79 -20.87 -12.57 -5.93
N GLN A 80 -21.47 -11.70 -6.74
CA GLN A 80 -20.77 -10.73 -7.58
C GLN A 80 -21.26 -9.32 -7.21
N ALA A 81 -20.34 -8.36 -7.26
CA ALA A 81 -20.59 -6.94 -7.07
C ALA A 81 -21.57 -6.36 -8.08
#